data_AF-A0A927UL89-F1
#
_entry.id   AF-A0A927UL89-F1
#
_cell.length_a   1.000
_cell.length_b   1.000
_cell.length_c   1.000
_cell.angle_alpha   90.00
_cell.angle_beta   90.00
_cell.angle_gamma   90.00
#
_symmetry.space_group_name_H-M   'P 1'
#
loop_
_entity.id
_entity.type
_entity.pdbx_description
1 polymer ?
#
loop_
_entity_poly.entity_id
_entity_poly.type
_entity_poly.pdbx_seq_one_letter_code
_entity_poly.pdbx_strand_id
1 'polypeptide(L)'
;MSYITTYLKKHFDPIEADINEIDIRDIAHALSLLCRANGHFPQFYSVAQHSLNCAKEAKARGYSERVQLGCLLHDASEAYLSDVTRPIKAQLPKYLEIEEKLQIAIFDKWINPSLTEEERKLIFEIDDVVLHYEFLHFMGEEIGNDKEKIISKLEYDFCDFSLVKNSFIRRFRALIGETENQFVGVDWMNGKWLAVELFNEEVSYSIFEEISELCEYYANANAILIDVPIGLPENEKQAKERPDQAARKYLKVAQRKSSVFNVPYRQMVYSASKADFWNLRDELGAKITVQSFGIVKCIRQVDEFLLQNPKWQNRLLESHPECAFQALNNGNGLEYSKHSEEGIKLRRDILSKYVYNVDELLGMVSGQAKEDMLDALCLAITAKLGCKSIPENPSEDDKGLKMQILVADI
;
A
#
# COMPACT_ATOMS: atom_id res chain seq x y z
N MET A 1 6.17 35.91 -10.71
CA MET A 1 5.49 34.65 -11.08
C MET A 1 4.09 34.73 -10.52
N SER A 2 3.06 34.31 -11.26
CA SER A 2 1.67 34.26 -10.78
C SER A 2 1.25 32.86 -10.30
N TYR A 3 2.10 31.86 -10.47
CA TYR A 3 1.81 30.47 -10.10
C TYR A 3 2.92 29.87 -9.25
N ILE A 4 2.58 28.79 -8.55
CA ILE A 4 3.53 27.85 -7.93
C ILE A 4 3.58 26.55 -8.75
N THR A 5 4.66 25.78 -8.63
CA THR A 5 4.74 24.43 -9.20
C THR A 5 4.44 23.41 -8.12
N THR A 6 3.41 22.58 -8.32
CA THR A 6 2.98 21.57 -7.34
C THR A 6 3.84 20.30 -7.39
N TYR A 7 3.62 19.37 -6.45
CA TYR A 7 4.30 18.07 -6.41
C TYR A 7 4.08 17.25 -7.70
N LEU A 8 2.86 17.27 -8.23
CA LEU A 8 2.51 16.67 -9.52
C LEU A 8 2.99 17.50 -10.72
N LYS A 9 3.82 18.53 -10.51
CA LYS A 9 4.38 19.41 -11.53
C LYS A 9 3.34 20.23 -12.30
N LYS A 10 2.19 20.52 -11.66
CA LYS A 10 1.18 21.45 -12.21
C LYS A 10 1.60 22.88 -11.92
N HIS A 11 1.24 23.83 -12.80
CA HIS A 11 1.37 25.26 -12.52
C HIS A 11 0.04 25.74 -11.94
N PHE A 12 0.02 26.05 -10.66
CA PHE A 12 -1.19 26.40 -9.91
C PHE A 12 -1.16 27.88 -9.49
N ASP A 13 -2.20 28.64 -9.80
CA ASP A 13 -2.38 30.02 -9.33
C ASP A 13 -3.22 30.01 -8.04
N PRO A 14 -2.64 30.29 -6.85
CA PRO A 14 -3.36 30.25 -5.61
C PRO A 14 -4.32 31.44 -5.39
N ILE A 15 -4.24 32.49 -6.20
CA ILE A 15 -5.11 33.67 -6.11
C ILE A 15 -6.38 33.47 -6.97
N GLU A 16 -6.20 32.89 -8.15
CA GLU A 16 -7.26 32.59 -9.12
C GLU A 16 -7.31 31.09 -9.41
N ALA A 17 -7.51 30.29 -8.36
CA ALA A 17 -7.49 28.84 -8.45
C ALA A 17 -8.62 28.27 -9.33
N ASP A 18 -8.24 27.44 -10.31
CA ASP A 18 -9.18 26.57 -11.02
C ASP A 18 -9.46 25.32 -10.18
N ILE A 19 -10.72 25.08 -9.87
CA ILE A 19 -11.18 23.90 -9.14
C ILE A 19 -10.71 22.58 -9.77
N ASN A 20 -10.51 22.54 -11.08
CA ASN A 20 -10.05 21.34 -11.79
C ASN A 20 -8.56 21.04 -11.53
N GLU A 21 -7.76 22.04 -11.20
CA GLU A 21 -6.32 21.87 -10.95
C GLU A 21 -6.00 21.36 -9.55
N ILE A 22 -6.90 21.60 -8.59
CA ILE A 22 -6.81 21.12 -7.20
C ILE A 22 -6.68 19.59 -7.18
N ASP A 23 -5.70 19.04 -6.47
CA ASP A 23 -5.46 17.60 -6.44
C ASP A 23 -5.15 17.15 -5.02
N ILE A 24 -5.82 16.10 -4.57
CA ILE A 24 -5.63 15.58 -3.22
C ILE A 24 -4.18 15.13 -2.98
N ARG A 25 -3.49 14.65 -4.02
CA ARG A 25 -2.09 14.21 -3.90
C ARG A 25 -1.14 15.39 -3.69
N ASP A 26 -1.42 16.54 -4.32
CA ASP A 26 -0.67 17.77 -4.09
C ASP A 26 -0.91 18.29 -2.67
N ILE A 27 -2.17 18.31 -2.22
CA ILE A 27 -2.55 18.71 -0.85
C ILE A 27 -1.87 17.81 0.18
N ALA A 28 -2.08 16.49 0.11
CA ALA A 28 -1.54 15.55 1.07
C ALA A 28 -0.01 15.58 1.12
N HIS A 29 0.66 15.71 -0.03
CA HIS A 29 2.11 15.84 -0.09
C HIS A 29 2.59 17.11 0.62
N ALA A 30 2.05 18.28 0.26
CA ALA A 30 2.45 19.55 0.85
C ALA A 30 2.15 19.60 2.36
N LEU A 31 0.93 19.25 2.78
CA LEU A 31 0.54 19.24 4.20
C LEU A 31 1.36 18.26 5.04
N SER A 32 1.86 17.16 4.45
CA SER A 32 2.74 16.21 5.14
C SER A 32 4.14 16.76 5.44
N LEU A 33 4.54 17.84 4.74
CA LEU A 33 5.82 18.50 4.87
C LEU A 33 5.73 19.87 5.57
N LEU A 34 4.54 20.47 5.65
CA LEU A 34 4.32 21.73 6.39
C LEU A 34 4.34 21.47 7.89
N CYS A 35 5.24 22.15 8.59
CA CYS A 35 5.43 22.02 10.03
C CYS A 35 4.49 22.95 10.80
N ARG A 36 3.74 22.41 11.76
CA ARG A 36 2.86 23.19 12.64
C ARG A 36 3.62 23.99 13.69
N ALA A 37 2.89 24.94 14.30
CA ALA A 37 3.40 25.83 15.35
C ALA A 37 4.69 26.56 14.92
N ASN A 38 4.86 26.78 13.61
CA ASN A 38 6.06 27.37 13.02
C ASN A 38 7.37 26.68 13.48
N GLY A 39 7.31 25.37 13.73
CA GLY A 39 8.47 24.58 14.18
C GLY A 39 8.87 24.74 15.64
N HIS A 40 8.01 25.30 16.50
CA HIS A 40 8.31 25.46 17.92
C HIS A 40 7.96 24.25 18.80
N PHE A 41 7.22 23.27 18.27
CA PHE A 41 7.07 21.98 18.95
C PHE A 41 8.43 21.26 19.06
N PRO A 42 8.64 20.43 20.10
CA PRO A 42 9.92 19.77 20.34
C PRO A 42 10.30 18.74 19.28
N GLN A 43 9.40 18.45 18.34
CA GLN A 43 9.61 17.56 17.20
C GLN A 43 8.81 18.03 15.99
N PHE A 44 9.17 17.51 14.81
CA PHE A 44 8.39 17.73 13.60
C PHE A 44 6.99 17.13 13.75
N TYR A 45 5.98 17.96 13.54
CA TYR A 45 4.58 17.58 13.56
C TYR A 45 3.87 18.34 12.44
N SER A 46 3.27 17.61 11.50
CA SER A 46 2.82 18.20 10.25
C SER A 46 1.36 18.64 10.27
N VAL A 47 1.00 19.56 9.38
CA VAL A 47 -0.41 19.98 9.17
C VAL A 47 -1.29 18.78 8.80
N ALA A 48 -0.77 17.83 8.01
CA ALA A 48 -1.50 16.60 7.68
C ALA A 48 -1.74 15.69 8.91
N GLN A 49 -0.80 15.59 9.86
CA GLN A 49 -1.02 14.83 11.10
C GLN A 49 -2.14 15.45 11.93
N HIS A 50 -2.14 16.77 12.06
CA HIS A 50 -3.23 17.51 12.70
C HIS A 50 -4.58 17.23 12.04
N SER A 51 -4.67 17.40 10.72
CA SER A 51 -5.89 17.14 9.96
C SER A 51 -6.39 15.69 10.12
N LEU A 52 -5.49 14.70 10.16
CA LEU A 52 -5.82 13.30 10.44
C LEU A 52 -6.38 13.11 11.86
N ASN A 53 -5.80 13.76 12.86
CA ASN A 53 -6.27 13.76 14.23
C ASN A 53 -7.66 14.41 14.35
N CYS A 54 -7.91 15.53 13.66
CA CYS A 54 -9.23 16.16 13.56
C CYS A 54 -10.27 15.21 12.95
N ALA A 55 -9.96 14.57 11.82
CA ALA A 55 -10.86 13.60 11.18
C ALA A 55 -11.09 12.33 12.03
N LYS A 56 -10.13 11.95 12.89
CA LYS A 56 -10.24 10.84 13.84
C LYS A 56 -11.14 11.19 15.02
N GLU A 57 -11.00 12.40 15.55
CA GLU A 57 -11.83 12.91 16.65
C GLU A 57 -13.29 13.08 16.20
N ALA A 58 -13.53 13.67 15.02
CA ALA A 58 -14.87 13.77 14.45
C ALA A 58 -15.55 12.39 14.30
N LYS A 59 -14.78 11.37 13.88
CA LYS A 59 -15.28 10.00 13.80
C LYS A 59 -15.61 9.42 15.18
N ALA A 60 -14.74 9.63 16.17
CA ALA A 60 -14.93 9.14 17.54
C ALA A 60 -16.16 9.77 18.22
N ARG A 61 -16.47 11.02 17.89
CA ARG A 61 -17.70 11.72 18.30
C ARG A 61 -18.96 11.28 17.55
N GLY A 62 -18.83 10.41 16.54
CA GLY A 62 -19.95 9.92 15.75
C GLY A 62 -20.49 10.94 14.74
N TYR A 63 -19.70 11.94 14.36
CA TYR A 63 -20.10 12.91 13.34
C TYR A 63 -20.15 12.27 11.95
N SER A 64 -20.93 12.87 11.04
CA SER A 64 -21.12 12.36 9.68
C SER A 64 -19.80 12.28 8.90
N GLU A 65 -19.73 11.42 7.89
CA GLU A 65 -18.56 11.34 6.99
C GLU A 65 -18.27 12.68 6.30
N ARG A 66 -19.31 13.49 6.05
CA ARG A 66 -19.16 14.87 5.55
C ARG A 66 -18.41 15.77 6.52
N VAL A 67 -18.75 15.74 7.81
CA VAL A 67 -18.02 16.51 8.84
C VAL A 67 -16.61 15.96 9.02
N GLN A 68 -16.42 14.65 8.99
CA GLN A 68 -15.09 14.03 9.03
C GLN A 68 -14.22 14.46 7.84
N LEU A 69 -14.79 14.56 6.63
CA LEU A 69 -14.10 15.05 5.42
C LEU A 69 -13.79 16.54 5.52
N GLY A 70 -14.72 17.34 6.04
CA GLY A 70 -14.49 18.73 6.35
C GLY A 70 -13.33 18.93 7.33
N CYS A 71 -13.26 18.12 8.40
CA CYS A 71 -12.15 18.12 9.36
C CYS A 71 -10.81 17.70 8.71
N LEU A 72 -10.82 16.76 7.77
CA LEU A 72 -9.61 16.35 7.07
C LEU A 72 -9.08 17.46 6.12
N LEU A 73 -9.98 18.25 5.53
CA LEU A 73 -9.65 19.23 4.50
C LEU A 73 -9.63 20.68 5.00
N HIS A 74 -9.87 20.96 6.27
CA HIS A 74 -10.05 22.34 6.75
C HIS A 74 -8.81 23.23 6.56
N ASP A 75 -7.60 22.66 6.64
CA ASP A 75 -6.32 23.35 6.38
C ASP A 75 -5.81 23.11 4.94
N ALA A 76 -6.62 22.58 4.03
CA ALA A 76 -6.15 22.19 2.69
C ALA A 76 -5.64 23.36 1.83
N SER A 77 -6.15 24.58 2.04
CA SER A 77 -5.64 25.79 1.39
C SER A 77 -4.17 26.07 1.72
N GLU A 78 -3.68 25.64 2.89
CA GLU A 78 -2.30 25.84 3.33
C GLU A 78 -1.29 25.13 2.42
N ALA A 79 -1.71 24.04 1.75
CA ALA A 79 -0.89 23.37 0.74
C ALA A 79 -0.45 24.30 -0.40
N TYR A 80 -1.23 25.36 -0.66
CA TYR A 80 -0.98 26.33 -1.73
C TYR A 80 -0.59 27.72 -1.21
N LEU A 81 -0.94 28.06 0.04
CA LEU A 81 -0.75 29.39 0.64
C LEU A 81 0.24 29.45 1.81
N SER A 82 0.72 28.31 2.30
CA SER A 82 1.50 28.13 3.56
C SER A 82 0.66 28.28 4.83
N ASP A 83 1.03 27.53 5.89
CA ASP A 83 0.53 27.71 7.26
C ASP A 83 1.02 29.06 7.81
N VAL A 84 0.09 29.92 8.24
CA VAL A 84 0.36 31.22 8.85
C VAL A 84 -0.17 31.23 10.27
N THR A 85 0.72 31.47 11.24
CA THR A 85 0.36 31.50 12.66
C THR A 85 -0.80 32.47 12.95
N ARG A 86 -1.75 32.00 13.77
CA ARG A 86 -3.00 32.71 14.12
C ARG A 86 -2.81 34.20 14.48
N PRO A 87 -1.81 34.64 15.28
CA PRO A 87 -1.66 36.05 15.65
C PRO A 87 -1.38 37.00 14.49
N ILE A 88 -0.61 36.55 13.50
CA ILE A 88 -0.27 37.37 12.31
C ILE A 88 -1.37 37.25 11.26
N LYS A 89 -2.00 36.08 11.12
CA LYS A 89 -3.07 35.82 10.16
C LYS A 89 -4.23 36.84 10.27
N ALA A 90 -4.61 37.20 11.49
CA ALA A 90 -5.65 38.21 11.76
C ALA A 90 -5.30 39.64 11.25
N GLN A 91 -4.03 39.92 10.96
CA GLN A 91 -3.56 41.21 10.46
C GLN A 91 -3.41 41.25 8.92
N LEU A 92 -3.79 40.16 8.22
CA LEU A 92 -3.60 40.00 6.78
C LEU A 92 -4.93 39.85 6.03
N PRO A 93 -5.74 40.94 5.90
CA PRO A 93 -7.09 40.85 5.34
C PRO A 93 -7.13 40.29 3.91
N LYS A 94 -6.15 40.66 3.07
CA LYS A 94 -6.05 40.15 1.69
C LYS A 94 -5.67 38.67 1.63
N TYR A 95 -4.88 38.19 2.59
CA TYR A 95 -4.56 36.76 2.69
C TYR A 95 -5.82 35.97 3.06
N LEU A 96 -6.57 36.45 4.05
CA LEU A 96 -7.83 35.82 4.49
C LEU A 96 -8.86 35.73 3.34
N GLU A 97 -9.00 36.78 2.53
CA GLU A 97 -9.89 36.77 1.36
C GLU A 97 -9.48 35.70 0.33
N ILE A 98 -8.19 35.59 0.03
CA ILE A 98 -7.65 34.60 -0.92
C ILE A 98 -7.81 33.18 -0.36
N GLU A 99 -7.48 32.99 0.91
CA GLU A 99 -7.58 31.71 1.60
C GLU A 99 -9.03 31.22 1.67
N GLU A 100 -9.97 32.08 2.06
CA GLU A 100 -11.38 31.74 2.13
C GLU A 100 -11.92 31.32 0.75
N LYS A 101 -11.58 32.07 -0.31
CA LYS A 101 -11.97 31.74 -1.69
C LYS A 101 -11.43 30.38 -2.12
N LEU A 102 -10.15 30.10 -1.85
CA LEU A 102 -9.51 28.83 -2.18
C LEU A 102 -10.10 27.67 -1.36
N GLN A 103 -10.30 27.87 -0.06
CA GLN A 103 -10.83 26.85 0.83
C GLN A 103 -12.28 26.48 0.49
N ILE A 104 -13.10 27.46 0.07
CA ILE A 104 -14.43 27.21 -0.49
C ILE A 104 -14.33 26.36 -1.77
N ALA A 105 -13.44 26.71 -2.71
CA ALA A 105 -13.27 25.92 -3.94
C ALA A 105 -12.82 24.48 -3.66
N ILE A 106 -11.94 24.27 -2.66
CA ILE A 106 -11.53 22.94 -2.19
C ILE A 106 -12.73 22.16 -1.63
N PHE A 107 -13.53 22.77 -0.76
CA PHE A 107 -14.72 22.11 -0.22
C PHE A 107 -15.74 21.81 -1.30
N ASP A 108 -16.05 22.75 -2.19
CA ASP A 108 -17.04 22.56 -3.26
C ASP A 108 -16.64 21.43 -4.22
N LYS A 109 -15.34 21.15 -4.36
CA LYS A 109 -14.84 20.04 -5.18
C LYS A 109 -15.26 18.67 -4.64
N TRP A 110 -15.26 18.48 -3.32
CA TRP A 110 -15.41 17.16 -2.69
C TRP A 110 -16.56 17.03 -1.69
N ILE A 111 -17.17 18.15 -1.29
CA ILE A 111 -18.29 18.24 -0.35
C ILE A 111 -19.43 19.01 -1.04
N ASN A 112 -20.25 18.28 -1.79
CA ASN A 112 -21.41 18.83 -2.49
C ASN A 112 -22.70 18.16 -1.96
N PRO A 113 -23.72 18.93 -1.50
CA PRO A 113 -23.75 20.40 -1.36
C PRO A 113 -22.73 20.91 -0.34
N SER A 114 -22.37 22.19 -0.47
CA SER A 114 -21.42 22.87 0.42
C SER A 114 -21.80 22.71 1.89
N LEU A 115 -20.80 22.75 2.77
CA LEU A 115 -20.99 22.59 4.20
C LEU A 115 -21.97 23.62 4.76
N THR A 116 -22.93 23.13 5.55
CA THR A 116 -23.86 23.96 6.33
C THR A 116 -23.12 24.72 7.43
N GLU A 117 -23.75 25.77 7.97
CA GLU A 117 -23.20 26.52 9.12
C GLU A 117 -22.98 25.61 10.34
N GLU A 118 -23.90 24.68 10.59
CA GLU A 118 -23.76 23.69 11.65
C GLU A 118 -22.55 22.77 11.42
N GLU A 119 -22.36 22.25 10.20
CA GLU A 119 -21.20 21.42 9.86
C GLU A 119 -19.88 22.20 10.01
N ARG A 120 -19.84 23.46 9.55
CA ARG A 120 -18.66 24.35 9.70
C ARG A 120 -18.34 24.60 11.16
N LYS A 121 -19.35 24.80 12.00
CA LYS A 121 -19.18 24.98 13.44
C LYS A 121 -18.56 23.74 14.08
N LEU A 122 -19.05 22.54 13.74
CA LEU A 122 -18.49 21.30 14.25
C LEU A 122 -17.02 21.11 13.83
N ILE A 123 -16.67 21.45 12.59
CA ILE A 123 -15.28 21.37 12.11
C ILE A 123 -14.38 22.33 12.90
N PHE A 124 -14.84 23.56 13.12
CA PHE A 124 -14.11 24.56 13.91
C PHE A 124 -13.92 24.13 15.37
N GLU A 125 -14.95 23.58 16.01
CA GLU A 125 -14.87 23.06 17.39
C GLU A 125 -13.84 21.93 17.48
N ILE A 126 -13.76 21.05 16.47
CA ILE A 126 -12.77 19.96 16.43
C ILE A 126 -11.35 20.49 16.25
N ASP A 127 -11.12 21.43 15.33
CA ASP A 127 -9.80 22.05 15.14
C ASP A 127 -9.30 22.68 16.45
N ASP A 128 -10.12 23.50 17.11
CA ASP A 128 -9.70 24.19 18.35
C ASP A 128 -9.42 23.21 19.50
N VAL A 129 -10.24 22.17 19.64
CA VAL A 129 -10.02 21.11 20.65
C VAL A 129 -8.73 20.33 20.34
N VAL A 130 -8.50 19.91 19.11
CA VAL A 130 -7.27 19.16 18.76
C VAL A 130 -6.03 20.05 18.97
N LEU A 131 -6.08 21.32 18.55
CA LEU A 131 -5.04 22.30 18.79
C LEU A 131 -4.72 22.46 20.29
N HIS A 132 -5.74 22.55 21.15
CA HIS A 132 -5.55 22.63 22.60
C HIS A 132 -4.72 21.46 23.12
N TYR A 133 -5.06 20.22 22.74
CA TYR A 133 -4.35 19.04 23.19
C TYR A 133 -2.96 18.88 22.56
N GLU A 134 -2.73 19.39 21.35
CA GLU A 134 -1.38 19.47 20.76
C GLU A 134 -0.46 20.34 21.61
N PHE A 135 -0.89 21.55 21.97
CA PHE A 135 -0.11 22.46 22.80
C PHE A 135 0.03 21.96 24.25
N LEU A 136 -1.02 21.38 24.82
CA LEU A 136 -0.94 20.78 26.14
C LEU A 136 0.10 19.63 26.16
N HIS A 137 0.14 18.81 25.11
CA HIS A 137 1.10 17.70 24.99
C HIS A 137 2.53 18.19 24.76
N PHE A 138 2.74 19.06 23.76
CA PHE A 138 4.07 19.46 23.32
C PHE A 138 4.70 20.57 24.16
N MET A 139 3.88 21.49 24.68
CA MET A 139 4.33 22.71 25.36
C MET A 139 3.92 22.75 26.84
N GLY A 140 2.97 21.92 27.27
CA GLY A 140 2.39 22.01 28.62
C GLY A 140 1.52 23.26 28.80
N GLU A 141 1.06 23.86 27.71
CA GLU A 141 0.29 25.11 27.72
C GLU A 141 -1.18 24.84 27.42
N GLU A 142 -2.08 25.40 28.24
CA GLU A 142 -3.51 25.43 27.94
C GLU A 142 -3.80 26.64 27.03
N ILE A 143 -4.15 26.38 25.78
CA ILE A 143 -4.56 27.40 24.81
C ILE A 143 -5.99 27.15 24.29
N GLY A 144 -6.60 28.13 23.63
CA GLY A 144 -7.96 27.99 23.09
C GLY A 144 -9.05 28.26 24.12
N ASN A 145 -10.29 28.32 23.65
CA ASN A 145 -11.45 28.59 24.50
C ASN A 145 -12.22 27.31 24.86
N ASP A 146 -12.05 26.27 24.04
CA ASP A 146 -12.77 25.01 24.20
C ASP A 146 -11.95 23.99 24.98
N LYS A 147 -12.48 23.56 26.12
CA LYS A 147 -11.86 22.56 27.01
C LYS A 147 -12.61 21.24 26.98
N GLU A 148 -13.39 21.01 25.93
CA GLU A 148 -14.01 19.72 25.71
C GLU A 148 -12.99 18.59 25.74
N LYS A 149 -13.42 17.43 26.24
CA LYS A 149 -12.56 16.27 26.34
C LYS A 149 -12.41 15.62 24.97
N ILE A 150 -11.18 15.36 24.57
CA ILE A 150 -10.90 14.49 23.43
C ILE A 150 -11.39 13.07 23.73
N ILE A 151 -12.07 12.47 22.75
CA ILE A 151 -12.60 11.10 22.83
C ILE A 151 -11.64 10.11 22.16
N SER A 152 -11.03 10.50 21.05
CA SER A 152 -10.09 9.68 20.31
C SER A 152 -8.69 9.65 20.95
N LYS A 153 -7.91 8.62 20.62
CA LYS A 153 -6.47 8.64 20.93
C LYS A 153 -5.77 9.46 19.85
N LEU A 154 -5.25 10.65 20.19
CA LEU A 154 -4.44 11.42 19.24
C LEU A 154 -3.07 10.78 19.02
N GLU A 155 -2.55 10.90 17.80
CA GLU A 155 -1.20 10.48 17.44
C GLU A 155 -0.26 11.70 17.49
N TYR A 156 0.69 11.69 18.42
CA TYR A 156 1.66 12.78 18.61
C TYR A 156 3.06 12.42 18.11
N ASP A 157 3.39 11.13 18.09
CA ASP A 157 4.72 10.64 17.77
C ASP A 157 5.17 11.09 16.39
N PHE A 158 6.49 11.26 16.25
CA PHE A 158 7.09 11.52 14.94
C PHE A 158 6.67 10.44 13.94
N CYS A 159 6.16 10.87 12.79
CA CYS A 159 5.79 10.00 11.69
C CYS A 159 6.43 10.52 10.41
N ASP A 160 7.00 9.60 9.63
CA ASP A 160 7.61 9.96 8.35
C ASP A 160 6.56 10.58 7.41
N PHE A 161 6.94 11.65 6.70
CA PHE A 161 6.02 12.40 5.84
C PHE A 161 5.34 11.50 4.80
N SER A 162 6.02 10.45 4.30
CA SER A 162 5.43 9.52 3.33
C SER A 162 4.27 8.71 3.93
N LEU A 163 4.41 8.27 5.19
CA LEU A 163 3.36 7.55 5.92
C LEU A 163 2.17 8.47 6.22
N VAL A 164 2.44 9.72 6.61
CA VAL A 164 1.39 10.72 6.87
C VAL A 164 0.64 11.05 5.57
N LYS A 165 1.36 11.33 4.48
CA LYS A 165 0.79 11.58 3.14
C LYS A 165 -0.16 10.45 2.74
N ASN A 166 0.31 9.21 2.80
CA ASN A 166 -0.46 8.04 2.40
C ASN A 166 -1.70 7.86 3.32
N SER A 167 -1.54 8.07 4.62
CA SER A 167 -2.65 8.00 5.59
C SER A 167 -3.72 9.07 5.29
N PHE A 168 -3.31 10.28 4.94
CA PHE A 168 -4.20 11.38 4.56
C PHE A 168 -5.02 11.02 3.31
N ILE A 169 -4.35 10.56 2.25
CA ILE A 169 -5.00 10.17 1.00
C ILE A 169 -5.95 8.99 1.22
N ARG A 170 -5.53 7.98 1.98
CA ARG A 170 -6.38 6.85 2.35
C ARG A 170 -7.64 7.30 3.07
N ARG A 171 -7.48 8.16 4.08
CA ARG A 171 -8.60 8.70 4.85
C ARG A 171 -9.55 9.51 3.99
N PHE A 172 -9.01 10.36 3.11
CA PHE A 172 -9.79 11.15 2.16
C PHE A 172 -10.63 10.26 1.24
N ARG A 173 -10.01 9.29 0.58
CA ARG A 173 -10.68 8.39 -0.37
C ARG A 173 -11.80 7.59 0.28
N ALA A 174 -11.56 7.07 1.48
CA ALA A 174 -12.57 6.39 2.26
C ALA A 174 -13.79 7.28 2.57
N LEU A 175 -13.58 8.58 2.83
CA LEU A 175 -14.65 9.52 3.16
C LEU A 175 -15.46 10.02 1.94
N ILE A 176 -14.88 10.02 0.74
CA ILE A 176 -15.60 10.34 -0.50
C ILE A 176 -16.29 9.11 -1.11
N GLY A 177 -16.23 7.96 -0.42
CA GLY A 177 -16.85 6.72 -0.89
C GLY A 177 -16.15 6.12 -2.12
N GLU A 178 -14.90 6.49 -2.41
CA GLU A 178 -14.09 5.75 -3.38
C GLU A 178 -13.92 4.33 -2.84
N THR A 179 -14.40 3.35 -3.60
CA THR A 179 -14.19 1.94 -3.27
C THR A 179 -12.70 1.70 -3.07
N GLU A 180 -12.30 1.29 -1.87
CA GLU A 180 -10.94 0.87 -1.57
C GLU A 180 -10.59 -0.30 -2.49
N ASN A 181 -9.85 -0.01 -3.57
CA ASN A 181 -9.21 -1.02 -4.39
C ASN A 181 -7.78 -1.15 -3.86
N GLN A 182 -7.64 -2.01 -2.87
CA GLN A 182 -6.40 -2.39 -2.23
C GLN A 182 -5.97 -3.76 -2.76
N PHE A 183 -4.87 -3.76 -3.51
CA PHE A 183 -4.27 -4.97 -4.05
C PHE A 183 -2.88 -5.14 -3.48
N VAL A 184 -2.53 -6.36 -3.07
CA VAL A 184 -1.27 -6.60 -2.37
C VAL A 184 -0.52 -7.70 -3.09
N GLY A 185 0.75 -7.46 -3.36
CA GLY A 185 1.70 -8.45 -3.82
C GLY A 185 2.72 -8.72 -2.73
N VAL A 186 3.05 -9.99 -2.52
CA VAL A 186 3.88 -10.44 -1.41
C VAL A 186 5.03 -11.27 -1.91
N ASP A 187 6.22 -10.98 -1.40
CA ASP A 187 7.42 -11.76 -1.63
C ASP A 187 8.16 -12.07 -0.31
N TRP A 188 8.96 -13.12 -0.32
CA TRP A 188 9.76 -13.55 0.82
C TRP A 188 11.17 -12.95 0.77
N MET A 189 11.43 -11.96 1.64
CA MET A 189 12.68 -11.23 1.68
C MET A 189 13.45 -11.53 2.98
N ASN A 190 14.56 -12.27 2.87
CA ASN A 190 15.52 -12.50 3.96
C ASN A 190 14.93 -12.98 5.30
N GLY A 191 13.92 -13.84 5.26
CA GLY A 191 13.29 -14.37 6.47
C GLY A 191 12.02 -13.65 6.91
N LYS A 192 11.62 -12.59 6.20
CA LYS A 192 10.46 -11.73 6.46
C LYS A 192 9.56 -11.66 5.23
N TRP A 193 8.34 -11.17 5.44
CA TRP A 193 7.36 -10.94 4.39
C TRP A 193 7.40 -9.48 3.92
N LEU A 194 7.81 -9.27 2.67
CA LEU A 194 7.70 -7.98 2.00
C LEU A 194 6.33 -7.91 1.32
N ALA A 195 5.49 -6.95 1.72
CA ALA A 195 4.23 -6.65 1.06
C ALA A 195 4.35 -5.33 0.32
N VAL A 196 3.97 -5.33 -0.96
CA VAL A 196 3.76 -4.11 -1.74
C VAL A 196 2.27 -3.93 -1.95
N GLU A 197 1.77 -2.79 -1.52
CA GLU A 197 0.38 -2.41 -1.60
C GLU A 197 0.17 -1.44 -2.77
N LEU A 198 -0.84 -1.71 -3.58
CA LEU A 198 -1.46 -0.75 -4.47
C LEU A 198 -2.78 -0.32 -3.90
N PHE A 199 -2.84 0.91 -3.41
CA PHE A 199 -4.06 1.52 -2.93
C PHE A 199 -4.45 2.68 -3.85
N ASN A 200 -5.46 2.46 -4.70
CA ASN A 200 -5.96 3.50 -5.61
C ASN A 200 -4.82 4.24 -6.36
N GLU A 201 -3.91 3.46 -6.97
CA GLU A 201 -2.73 3.89 -7.75
C GLU A 201 -1.50 4.36 -6.97
N GLU A 202 -1.57 4.42 -5.65
CA GLU A 202 -0.40 4.68 -4.82
C GLU A 202 0.28 3.38 -4.44
N VAL A 203 1.61 3.40 -4.46
CA VAL A 203 2.43 2.28 -4.03
C VAL A 203 2.98 2.56 -2.64
N SER A 204 2.77 1.63 -1.73
CA SER A 204 3.46 1.60 -0.44
C SER A 204 4.04 0.21 -0.23
N TYR A 205 4.94 0.06 0.76
CA TYR A 205 5.40 -1.26 1.17
C TYR A 205 5.41 -1.38 2.69
N SER A 206 5.35 -2.62 3.16
CA SER A 206 5.43 -2.96 4.58
C SER A 206 6.17 -4.29 4.74
N ILE A 207 6.82 -4.48 5.89
CA ILE A 207 7.57 -5.69 6.20
C ILE A 207 6.97 -6.32 7.45
N PHE A 208 6.70 -7.63 7.40
CA PHE A 208 6.12 -8.39 8.50
C PHE A 208 7.01 -9.57 8.89
N GLU A 209 7.04 -9.94 10.17
CA GLU A 209 7.78 -11.12 10.63
C GLU A 209 7.00 -12.40 10.36
N GLU A 210 5.66 -12.34 10.50
CA GLU A 210 4.78 -13.51 10.37
C GLU A 210 3.67 -13.29 9.33
N ILE A 211 3.29 -14.37 8.64
CA ILE A 211 2.27 -14.32 7.58
C ILE A 211 0.88 -13.93 8.14
N SER A 212 0.61 -14.29 9.41
CA SER A 212 -0.63 -13.91 10.10
C SER A 212 -0.76 -12.41 10.28
N GLU A 213 0.33 -11.72 10.64
CA GLU A 213 0.35 -10.27 10.82
C GLU A 213 0.06 -9.56 9.50
N LEU A 214 0.71 -10.00 8.41
CA LEU A 214 0.47 -9.49 7.06
C LEU A 214 -1.00 -9.66 6.67
N CYS A 215 -1.54 -10.87 6.83
CA CYS A 215 -2.90 -11.18 6.45
C CYS A 215 -3.93 -10.39 7.29
N GLU A 216 -3.70 -10.22 8.59
CA GLU A 216 -4.56 -9.39 9.44
C GLU A 216 -4.52 -7.93 9.05
N TYR A 217 -3.33 -7.38 8.75
CA TYR A 217 -3.16 -6.00 8.31
C TYR A 217 -3.90 -5.71 7.00
N TYR A 218 -3.85 -6.66 6.05
CA TYR A 218 -4.51 -6.57 4.75
C TYR A 218 -5.83 -7.36 4.68
N ALA A 219 -6.53 -7.56 5.81
CA ALA A 219 -7.75 -8.35 5.87
C ALA A 219 -8.89 -7.83 4.97
N ASN A 220 -8.84 -6.57 4.55
CA ASN A 220 -9.82 -5.93 3.66
C ASN A 220 -9.33 -5.77 2.22
N ALA A 221 -8.11 -6.23 1.90
CA ALA A 221 -7.60 -6.16 0.53
C ALA A 221 -8.50 -6.97 -0.43
N ASN A 222 -8.70 -6.42 -1.62
CA ASN A 222 -9.52 -7.03 -2.68
C ASN A 222 -8.87 -8.33 -3.17
N ALA A 223 -7.54 -8.35 -3.28
CA ALA A 223 -6.78 -9.55 -3.58
C ALA A 223 -5.35 -9.45 -3.03
N ILE A 224 -4.83 -10.60 -2.57
CA ILE A 224 -3.43 -10.75 -2.13
C ILE A 224 -2.80 -11.88 -2.94
N LEU A 225 -1.78 -11.55 -3.72
CA LEU A 225 -0.96 -12.52 -4.46
C LEU A 225 0.40 -12.68 -3.81
N ILE A 226 0.90 -13.91 -3.75
CA ILE A 226 2.15 -14.26 -3.06
C ILE A 226 3.04 -15.14 -3.93
N ASP A 227 4.35 -14.87 -3.95
CA ASP A 227 5.36 -15.71 -4.62
C ASP A 227 5.78 -16.89 -3.74
N VAL A 228 4.80 -17.70 -3.35
CA VAL A 228 5.03 -18.95 -2.59
C VAL A 228 4.08 -20.00 -3.14
N PRO A 229 4.57 -21.23 -3.43
CA PRO A 229 3.71 -22.33 -3.83
C PRO A 229 2.58 -22.61 -2.83
N ILE A 230 1.33 -22.63 -3.30
CA ILE A 230 0.13 -22.95 -2.52
C ILE A 230 -0.50 -24.24 -3.02
N GLY A 231 -0.80 -25.12 -2.07
CA GLY A 231 -1.17 -26.50 -2.31
C GLY A 231 0.08 -27.35 -2.56
N LEU A 232 0.20 -28.46 -1.86
CA LEU A 232 1.43 -29.25 -1.86
C LEU A 232 1.15 -30.66 -2.36
N PRO A 233 1.93 -31.15 -3.34
CA PRO A 233 1.77 -32.53 -3.79
C PRO A 233 2.22 -33.48 -2.67
N GLU A 234 1.58 -34.63 -2.53
CA GLU A 234 2.01 -35.70 -1.60
C GLU A 234 2.66 -36.87 -2.36
N ASN A 235 2.54 -36.90 -3.69
CA ASN A 235 3.05 -37.95 -4.57
C ASN A 235 3.36 -37.45 -6.00
N GLU A 236 3.97 -38.31 -6.82
CA GLU A 236 4.39 -37.97 -8.20
C GLU A 236 3.21 -37.60 -9.12
N LYS A 237 2.02 -38.16 -8.90
CA LYS A 237 0.84 -37.84 -9.71
C LYS A 237 0.43 -36.38 -9.47
N GLN A 238 0.25 -35.97 -8.22
CA GLN A 238 -0.07 -34.58 -7.88
C GLN A 238 1.05 -33.62 -8.28
N ALA A 239 2.31 -34.04 -8.17
CA ALA A 239 3.44 -33.22 -8.62
C ALA A 239 3.42 -32.92 -10.13
N LYS A 240 2.78 -33.76 -10.94
CA LYS A 240 2.54 -33.52 -12.38
C LYS A 240 1.30 -32.66 -12.64
N GLU A 241 0.34 -32.68 -11.73
CA GLU A 241 -0.90 -31.89 -11.80
C GLU A 241 -0.70 -30.44 -11.31
N ARG A 242 0.35 -30.21 -10.52
CA ARG A 242 0.79 -28.87 -10.10
C ARG A 242 1.08 -27.94 -11.29
N PRO A 243 0.90 -26.62 -11.12
CA PRO A 243 0.96 -25.66 -12.20
C PRO A 243 2.37 -25.42 -12.74
N ASP A 244 3.42 -25.87 -12.04
CA ASP A 244 4.83 -25.63 -12.40
C ASP A 244 5.16 -26.02 -13.84
N GLN A 245 4.66 -27.17 -14.31
CA GLN A 245 4.89 -27.60 -15.68
C GLN A 245 4.17 -26.71 -16.70
N ALA A 246 2.94 -26.27 -16.39
CA ALA A 246 2.18 -25.37 -17.23
C ALA A 246 2.83 -23.98 -17.27
N ALA A 247 3.29 -23.46 -16.13
CA ALA A 247 4.03 -22.21 -16.03
C ALA A 247 5.35 -22.24 -16.81
N ARG A 248 6.11 -23.35 -16.77
CA ARG A 248 7.31 -23.52 -17.62
C ARG A 248 7.01 -23.54 -19.11
N LYS A 249 5.82 -24.02 -19.52
CA LYS A 249 5.37 -23.96 -20.93
C LYS A 249 4.89 -22.56 -21.31
N TYR A 250 4.29 -21.85 -20.36
CA TYR A 250 3.83 -20.47 -20.52
C TYR A 250 5.01 -19.52 -20.80
N LEU A 251 6.13 -19.66 -20.09
CA LEU A 251 7.32 -18.83 -20.29
C LEU A 251 7.95 -19.00 -21.68
N LYS A 252 8.09 -17.89 -22.43
CA LYS A 252 8.63 -17.88 -23.80
C LYS A 252 10.15 -17.97 -23.85
N VAL A 253 10.84 -17.31 -22.91
CA VAL A 253 12.31 -17.31 -22.88
C VAL A 253 12.79 -18.58 -22.17
N ALA A 254 13.55 -19.40 -22.89
CA ALA A 254 13.99 -20.71 -22.41
C ALA A 254 14.78 -20.63 -21.09
N GLN A 255 15.64 -19.62 -20.97
CA GLN A 255 16.49 -19.37 -19.79
C GLN A 255 15.67 -18.93 -18.56
N ARG A 256 14.40 -18.53 -18.74
CA ARG A 256 13.50 -18.16 -17.63
C ARG A 256 12.72 -19.37 -17.11
N LYS A 257 12.59 -20.45 -17.88
CA LYS A 257 11.85 -21.65 -17.46
C LYS A 257 12.40 -22.31 -16.20
N SER A 258 13.69 -22.12 -15.91
CA SER A 258 14.32 -22.62 -14.70
C SER A 258 13.98 -21.82 -13.43
N SER A 259 13.31 -20.67 -13.55
CA SER A 259 12.83 -19.91 -12.38
C SER A 259 11.66 -20.60 -11.67
N VAL A 260 10.84 -21.32 -12.43
CA VAL A 260 9.74 -22.12 -11.90
C VAL A 260 10.31 -23.49 -11.52
N PHE A 261 10.56 -23.68 -10.22
CA PHE A 261 11.15 -24.91 -9.67
C PHE A 261 10.12 -26.04 -9.56
N ASN A 262 10.50 -27.19 -9.00
CA ASN A 262 9.53 -28.18 -8.56
C ASN A 262 9.26 -27.97 -7.07
N VAL A 263 7.99 -27.99 -6.69
CA VAL A 263 7.55 -27.85 -5.30
C VAL A 263 7.86 -29.15 -4.53
N PRO A 264 8.51 -29.08 -3.35
CA PRO A 264 8.70 -30.25 -2.49
C PRO A 264 7.37 -30.89 -2.08
N TYR A 265 7.36 -32.19 -1.85
CA TYR A 265 6.13 -32.85 -1.38
C TYR A 265 5.80 -32.38 0.03
N ARG A 266 4.53 -32.41 0.44
CA ARG A 266 4.10 -31.94 1.77
C ARG A 266 4.92 -32.60 2.88
N GLN A 267 5.08 -33.92 2.88
CA GLN A 267 5.91 -34.61 3.88
C GLN A 267 7.37 -34.13 3.93
N MET A 268 7.92 -33.64 2.81
CA MET A 268 9.27 -33.06 2.79
C MET A 268 9.27 -31.68 3.46
N VAL A 269 8.28 -30.83 3.18
CA VAL A 269 8.15 -29.49 3.80
C VAL A 269 8.12 -29.57 5.33
N TYR A 270 7.49 -30.60 5.88
CA TYR A 270 7.37 -30.84 7.31
C TYR A 270 8.49 -31.71 7.91
N SER A 271 9.58 -31.95 7.17
CA SER A 271 10.73 -32.69 7.70
C SER A 271 11.36 -31.98 8.90
N ALA A 272 11.73 -32.76 9.92
CA ALA A 272 12.28 -32.24 11.18
C ALA A 272 13.69 -31.65 11.00
N SER A 273 14.44 -32.13 10.00
CA SER A 273 15.78 -31.63 9.70
C SER A 273 16.06 -31.57 8.19
N LYS A 274 17.13 -30.86 7.84
CA LYS A 274 17.66 -30.85 6.47
C LYS A 274 18.04 -32.26 6.00
N ALA A 275 18.57 -33.10 6.90
CA ALA A 275 18.93 -34.47 6.56
C ALA A 275 17.68 -35.30 6.20
N ASP A 276 16.63 -35.18 7.03
CA ASP A 276 15.36 -35.89 6.79
C ASP A 276 14.71 -35.45 5.48
N PHE A 277 14.77 -34.15 5.14
CA PHE A 277 14.27 -33.63 3.87
C PHE A 277 14.91 -34.32 2.66
N TRP A 278 16.25 -34.45 2.65
CA TRP A 278 16.96 -35.06 1.53
C TRP A 278 16.82 -36.57 1.51
N ASN A 279 16.72 -37.23 2.67
CA ASN A 279 16.41 -38.65 2.74
C ASN A 279 15.01 -38.93 2.15
N LEU A 280 13.99 -38.17 2.57
CA LEU A 280 12.64 -38.30 2.03
C LEU A 280 12.58 -38.04 0.52
N ARG A 281 13.32 -37.04 0.01
CA ARG A 281 13.41 -36.78 -1.43
C ARG A 281 13.81 -38.04 -2.19
N ASP A 282 14.86 -38.71 -1.71
CA ASP A 282 15.43 -39.88 -2.39
C ASP A 282 14.50 -41.09 -2.25
N GLU A 283 13.91 -41.31 -1.07
CA GLU A 283 12.89 -42.35 -0.83
C GLU A 283 11.66 -42.20 -1.72
N LEU A 284 11.18 -40.96 -1.89
CA LEU A 284 9.99 -40.64 -2.67
C LEU A 284 10.29 -40.49 -4.17
N GLY A 285 11.56 -40.55 -4.58
CA GLY A 285 11.98 -40.27 -5.95
C GLY A 285 11.65 -38.85 -6.42
N ALA A 286 11.56 -37.90 -5.49
CA ALA A 286 11.10 -36.54 -5.76
C ALA A 286 12.17 -35.74 -6.52
N LYS A 287 11.77 -35.10 -7.64
CA LYS A 287 12.69 -34.33 -8.51
C LYS A 287 12.90 -32.90 -7.97
N ILE A 288 13.46 -32.80 -6.78
CA ILE A 288 13.66 -31.54 -6.03
C ILE A 288 15.12 -31.07 -6.10
N THR A 289 15.33 -29.75 -6.15
CA THR A 289 16.66 -29.10 -6.19
C THR A 289 16.95 -28.34 -4.90
N VAL A 290 18.20 -27.88 -4.71
CA VAL A 290 18.61 -27.07 -3.56
C VAL A 290 17.84 -25.74 -3.49
N GLN A 291 17.44 -25.19 -4.64
CA GLN A 291 16.63 -23.96 -4.71
C GLN A 291 15.25 -24.18 -4.07
N SER A 292 14.59 -25.30 -4.37
CA SER A 292 13.32 -25.67 -3.72
C SER A 292 13.45 -25.82 -2.20
N PHE A 293 14.61 -26.28 -1.69
CA PHE A 293 14.86 -26.36 -0.25
C PHE A 293 14.94 -24.96 0.41
N GLY A 294 15.48 -23.96 -0.30
CA GLY A 294 15.65 -22.60 0.21
C GLY A 294 14.33 -21.92 0.61
N ILE A 295 13.22 -22.31 -0.01
CA ILE A 295 11.88 -21.76 0.23
C ILE A 295 11.00 -22.64 1.14
N VAL A 296 11.52 -23.75 1.69
CA VAL A 296 10.73 -24.65 2.54
C VAL A 296 10.15 -23.94 3.77
N LYS A 297 10.92 -23.01 4.37
CA LYS A 297 10.45 -22.24 5.53
C LYS A 297 9.21 -21.40 5.19
N CYS A 298 9.22 -20.69 4.06
CA CYS A 298 8.09 -19.84 3.68
C CYS A 298 6.89 -20.68 3.21
N ILE A 299 7.12 -21.76 2.46
CA ILE A 299 6.07 -22.72 2.08
C ILE A 299 5.36 -23.26 3.33
N ARG A 300 6.12 -23.68 4.34
CA ARG A 300 5.53 -24.22 5.58
C ARG A 300 4.67 -23.18 6.30
N GLN A 301 5.14 -21.94 6.45
CA GLN A 301 4.36 -20.88 7.09
C GLN A 301 3.02 -20.63 6.37
N VAL A 302 3.04 -20.57 5.04
CA VAL A 302 1.83 -20.33 4.24
C VAL A 302 0.87 -21.53 4.29
N ASP A 303 1.38 -22.76 4.14
CA ASP A 303 0.56 -23.99 4.22
C ASP A 303 -0.10 -24.10 5.61
N GLU A 304 0.66 -23.96 6.69
CA GLU A 304 0.12 -24.00 8.06
C GLU A 304 -0.95 -22.92 8.28
N PHE A 305 -0.69 -21.69 7.83
CA PHE A 305 -1.63 -20.57 7.97
C PHE A 305 -2.96 -20.82 7.23
N LEU A 306 -2.90 -21.29 5.97
CA LEU A 306 -4.09 -21.55 5.16
C LEU A 306 -4.92 -22.73 5.68
N LEU A 307 -4.27 -23.75 6.24
CA LEU A 307 -4.95 -24.88 6.88
C LEU A 307 -5.65 -24.48 8.18
N GLN A 308 -5.03 -23.58 8.95
CA GLN A 308 -5.62 -23.05 10.20
C GLN A 308 -6.70 -21.99 9.95
N ASN A 309 -6.68 -21.32 8.79
CA ASN A 309 -7.59 -20.22 8.48
C ASN A 309 -8.29 -20.41 7.11
N PRO A 310 -9.31 -21.28 7.00
CA PRO A 310 -9.98 -21.57 5.72
C PRO A 310 -10.52 -20.36 4.95
N LYS A 311 -10.85 -19.26 5.65
CA LYS A 311 -11.27 -17.99 5.03
C LYS A 311 -10.23 -17.38 4.08
N TRP A 312 -8.96 -17.75 4.22
CA TRP A 312 -7.85 -17.25 3.42
C TRP A 312 -7.56 -18.07 2.16
N GLN A 313 -8.10 -19.29 2.04
CA GLN A 313 -7.83 -20.20 0.92
C GLN A 313 -8.28 -19.65 -0.44
N ASN A 314 -9.23 -18.70 -0.46
CA ASN A 314 -9.69 -18.01 -1.66
C ASN A 314 -9.25 -16.53 -1.71
N ARG A 315 -8.35 -16.10 -0.81
CA ARG A 315 -7.95 -14.68 -0.68
C ARG A 315 -6.44 -14.46 -0.77
N LEU A 316 -5.65 -15.37 -0.22
CA LEU A 316 -4.20 -15.43 -0.38
C LEU A 316 -3.88 -16.47 -1.44
N LEU A 317 -3.43 -16.03 -2.62
CA LEU A 317 -3.35 -16.87 -3.82
C LEU A 317 -1.93 -16.84 -4.43
N GLU A 318 -1.49 -17.99 -4.93
CA GLU A 318 -0.15 -18.15 -5.52
C GLU A 318 -0.05 -17.40 -6.86
N SER A 319 1.06 -16.70 -7.04
CA SER A 319 1.50 -16.15 -8.32
C SER A 319 3.01 -16.34 -8.46
N HIS A 320 3.57 -16.06 -9.63
CA HIS A 320 5.00 -16.21 -9.91
C HIS A 320 5.52 -15.03 -10.72
N PRO A 321 6.52 -14.26 -10.25
CA PRO A 321 6.97 -13.02 -10.87
C PRO A 321 7.30 -13.15 -12.35
N GLU A 322 8.06 -14.17 -12.77
CA GLU A 322 8.42 -14.31 -14.20
C GLU A 322 7.19 -14.56 -15.10
N CYS A 323 6.16 -15.25 -14.61
CA CYS A 323 4.92 -15.46 -15.35
C CYS A 323 4.07 -14.18 -15.36
N ALA A 324 3.97 -13.51 -14.21
CA ALA A 324 3.27 -12.24 -14.05
C ALA A 324 3.87 -11.14 -14.93
N PHE A 325 5.19 -10.93 -14.87
CA PHE A 325 5.91 -9.98 -15.72
C PHE A 325 5.74 -10.27 -17.20
N GLN A 326 5.79 -11.54 -17.61
CA GLN A 326 5.55 -11.88 -19.01
C GLN A 326 4.13 -11.50 -19.45
N ALA A 327 3.12 -11.71 -18.59
CA ALA A 327 1.75 -11.27 -18.87
C ALA A 327 1.68 -9.73 -19.02
N LEU A 328 2.21 -8.99 -18.02
CA LEU A 328 2.31 -7.52 -18.04
C LEU A 328 3.14 -6.96 -19.20
N ASN A 329 4.02 -7.77 -19.79
CA ASN A 329 4.80 -7.41 -20.96
C ASN A 329 4.11 -7.80 -22.28
N ASN A 330 2.77 -7.81 -22.32
CA ASN A 330 1.95 -8.22 -23.47
C ASN A 330 2.30 -9.62 -23.98
N GLY A 331 2.58 -10.54 -23.05
CA GLY A 331 3.02 -11.90 -23.35
C GLY A 331 4.44 -12.01 -23.90
N ASN A 332 5.25 -10.96 -23.94
CA ASN A 332 6.65 -11.02 -24.35
C ASN A 332 7.53 -11.48 -23.19
N GLY A 333 8.41 -12.46 -23.43
CA GLY A 333 9.27 -13.00 -22.38
C GLY A 333 10.34 -12.01 -21.91
N LEU A 334 10.91 -12.28 -20.74
CA LEU A 334 11.96 -11.46 -20.13
C LEU A 334 13.34 -11.99 -20.56
N GLU A 335 14.04 -11.22 -21.40
CA GLU A 335 15.34 -11.63 -21.95
C GLU A 335 16.47 -11.58 -20.91
N TYR A 336 16.38 -10.64 -19.97
CA TYR A 336 17.42 -10.38 -18.98
C TYR A 336 17.08 -10.95 -17.60
N SER A 337 18.12 -11.42 -16.91
CA SER A 337 18.02 -11.91 -15.53
C SER A 337 17.59 -10.80 -14.58
N LYS A 338 16.78 -11.10 -13.56
CA LYS A 338 16.38 -10.13 -12.53
C LYS A 338 17.56 -9.53 -11.74
N HIS A 339 18.71 -10.22 -11.78
CA HIS A 339 19.96 -9.81 -11.14
C HIS A 339 20.84 -8.90 -12.00
N SER A 340 20.49 -8.62 -13.26
CA SER A 340 21.26 -7.70 -14.12
C SER A 340 20.64 -6.31 -14.12
N GLU A 341 21.45 -5.27 -14.35
CA GLU A 341 20.95 -3.89 -14.45
C GLU A 341 19.90 -3.74 -15.55
N GLU A 342 20.09 -4.41 -16.69
CA GLU A 342 19.13 -4.45 -17.79
C GLU A 342 17.83 -5.16 -17.40
N GLY A 343 17.91 -6.21 -16.58
CA GLY A 343 16.73 -6.93 -16.11
C GLY A 343 15.93 -6.18 -15.06
N ILE A 344 16.60 -5.43 -14.18
CA ILE A 344 15.95 -4.49 -13.24
C ILE A 344 15.28 -3.37 -14.03
N LYS A 345 16.00 -2.76 -14.98
CA LYS A 345 15.46 -1.70 -15.82
C LYS A 345 14.26 -2.17 -16.65
N LEU A 346 14.34 -3.34 -17.28
CA LEU A 346 13.22 -3.92 -18.04
C LEU A 346 11.99 -4.12 -17.16
N ARG A 347 12.14 -4.70 -15.97
CA ARG A 347 11.03 -4.92 -15.03
C ARG A 347 10.43 -3.59 -14.59
N ARG A 348 11.26 -2.63 -14.19
CA ARG A 348 10.81 -1.28 -13.87
C ARG A 348 10.01 -0.66 -15.02
N ASP A 349 10.55 -0.68 -16.24
CA ASP A 349 9.90 -0.08 -17.42
C ASP A 349 8.57 -0.76 -17.77
N ILE A 350 8.40 -2.05 -17.44
CA ILE A 350 7.11 -2.76 -17.54
C ILE A 350 6.14 -2.21 -16.48
N LEU A 351 6.55 -2.15 -15.21
CA LEU A 351 5.66 -1.73 -14.11
C LEU A 351 5.27 -0.25 -14.20
N SER A 352 6.16 0.62 -14.70
CA SER A 352 5.91 2.06 -14.89
C SER A 352 4.79 2.36 -15.89
N LYS A 353 4.35 1.38 -16.69
CA LYS A 353 3.17 1.51 -17.56
C LYS A 353 1.85 1.46 -16.78
N TYR A 354 1.88 0.90 -15.57
CA TYR A 354 0.70 0.64 -14.75
C TYR A 354 0.65 1.52 -13.50
N VAL A 355 1.78 2.04 -13.04
CA VAL A 355 1.89 2.87 -11.83
C VAL A 355 2.97 3.95 -11.99
N TYR A 356 2.70 5.17 -11.52
CA TYR A 356 3.56 6.34 -11.78
C TYR A 356 4.83 6.43 -10.90
N ASN A 357 4.85 5.80 -9.72
CA ASN A 357 5.87 6.05 -8.67
C ASN A 357 6.83 4.86 -8.43
N VAL A 358 7.12 4.07 -9.47
CA VAL A 358 8.03 2.91 -9.33
C VAL A 358 9.44 3.36 -8.91
N ASP A 359 9.97 4.44 -9.48
CA ASP A 359 11.31 4.94 -9.14
C ASP A 359 11.40 5.45 -7.68
N GLU A 360 10.34 6.08 -7.16
CA GLU A 360 10.27 6.52 -5.76
C GLU A 360 10.32 5.31 -4.82
N LEU A 361 9.53 4.27 -5.11
CA LEU A 361 9.53 3.02 -4.36
C LEU A 361 10.90 2.34 -4.36
N LEU A 362 11.55 2.25 -5.52
CA LEU A 362 12.89 1.66 -5.63
C LEU A 362 13.97 2.50 -4.95
N GLY A 363 13.73 3.80 -4.77
CA GLY A 363 14.60 4.69 -3.99
C GLY A 363 14.57 4.42 -2.49
N MET A 364 13.50 3.79 -1.98
CA MET A 364 13.32 3.50 -0.56
C MET A 364 14.12 2.27 -0.08
N VAL A 365 14.61 1.44 -1.00
CA VAL A 365 15.34 0.20 -0.70
C VAL A 365 16.63 0.08 -1.50
N SER A 366 17.57 -0.75 -1.04
CA SER A 366 18.87 -0.94 -1.70
C SER A 366 19.25 -2.42 -1.84
N GLY A 367 20.10 -2.72 -2.82
CA GLY A 367 20.58 -4.08 -3.08
C GLY A 367 19.47 -5.05 -3.47
N GLN A 368 19.53 -6.27 -2.92
CA GLN A 368 18.61 -7.38 -3.20
C GLN A 368 17.13 -7.01 -2.96
N ALA A 369 16.85 -6.14 -1.99
CA ALA A 369 15.50 -5.69 -1.68
C ALA A 369 14.81 -4.98 -2.87
N LYS A 370 15.56 -4.44 -3.85
CA LYS A 370 14.98 -3.88 -5.08
C LYS A 370 14.34 -4.95 -5.96
N GLU A 371 14.94 -6.13 -6.03
CA GLU A 371 14.41 -7.24 -6.84
C GLU A 371 13.11 -7.74 -6.23
N ASP A 372 13.13 -8.01 -4.93
CA ASP A 372 11.97 -8.51 -4.16
C ASP A 372 10.82 -7.47 -4.19
N MET A 373 11.15 -6.17 -4.16
CA MET A 373 10.18 -5.07 -4.33
C MET A 373 9.54 -5.07 -5.72
N LEU A 374 10.32 -5.29 -6.78
CA LEU A 374 9.80 -5.36 -8.15
C LEU A 374 8.89 -6.59 -8.33
N ASP A 375 9.30 -7.73 -7.78
CA ASP A 375 8.54 -8.96 -7.83
C ASP A 375 7.21 -8.81 -7.07
N ALA A 376 7.22 -8.28 -5.84
CA ALA A 376 6.02 -7.99 -5.08
C ALA A 376 5.11 -6.94 -5.77
N LEU A 377 5.67 -5.85 -6.30
CA LEU A 377 4.88 -4.86 -7.06
C LEU A 377 4.23 -5.48 -8.32
N CYS A 378 4.95 -6.36 -9.02
CA CYS A 378 4.41 -7.09 -10.16
C CYS A 378 3.17 -7.91 -9.78
N LEU A 379 3.21 -8.57 -8.62
CA LEU A 379 2.07 -9.32 -8.11
C LEU A 379 0.91 -8.40 -7.72
N ALA A 380 1.17 -7.25 -7.10
CA ALA A 380 0.12 -6.29 -6.76
C ALA A 380 -0.60 -5.74 -8.01
N ILE A 381 0.16 -5.42 -9.08
CA ILE A 381 -0.41 -4.97 -10.36
C ILE A 381 -1.21 -6.10 -11.02
N THR A 382 -0.69 -7.33 -10.96
CA THR A 382 -1.37 -8.53 -11.47
C THR A 382 -2.73 -8.71 -10.80
N ALA A 383 -2.80 -8.54 -9.48
CA ALA A 383 -4.03 -8.58 -8.72
C ALA A 383 -5.02 -7.47 -9.14
N LYS A 384 -4.52 -6.24 -9.33
CA LYS A 384 -5.32 -5.07 -9.76
C LYS A 384 -6.02 -5.28 -11.09
N LEU A 385 -5.33 -5.90 -12.06
CA LEU A 385 -5.85 -6.07 -13.43
C LEU A 385 -6.86 -7.22 -13.56
N GLY A 386 -7.06 -8.01 -12.51
CA GLY A 386 -7.79 -9.27 -12.59
C GLY A 386 -6.89 -10.40 -13.07
N CYS A 387 -7.19 -11.61 -12.62
CA CYS A 387 -6.31 -12.77 -12.78
C CYS A 387 -6.97 -13.92 -13.54
N LYS A 388 -6.15 -14.64 -14.30
CA LYS A 388 -6.44 -15.99 -14.81
C LYS A 388 -5.46 -16.99 -14.24
N SER A 389 -5.89 -18.25 -14.18
CA SER A 389 -5.10 -19.36 -13.65
C SER A 389 -4.23 -20.01 -14.73
N ILE A 390 -3.02 -20.39 -14.33
CA ILE A 390 -2.18 -21.37 -15.01
C ILE A 390 -2.10 -22.61 -14.10
N PRO A 391 -2.58 -23.79 -14.53
CA PRO A 391 -3.38 -24.04 -15.73
C PRO A 391 -4.80 -23.46 -15.60
N GLU A 392 -5.53 -23.33 -16.72
CA GLU A 392 -6.89 -22.77 -16.75
C GLU A 392 -7.86 -23.52 -15.81
N ASN A 393 -7.70 -24.84 -15.70
CA ASN A 393 -8.43 -25.70 -14.79
C ASN A 393 -7.47 -26.27 -13.74
N PRO A 394 -7.26 -25.57 -12.61
CA PRO A 394 -6.37 -26.03 -11.56
C PRO A 394 -6.99 -27.20 -10.80
N SER A 395 -6.16 -28.19 -10.47
CA SER A 395 -6.49 -29.24 -9.52
C SER A 395 -6.43 -28.71 -8.08
N GLU A 396 -6.87 -29.50 -7.11
CA GLU A 396 -6.68 -29.25 -5.69
C GLU A 396 -5.75 -30.32 -5.11
N ASP A 397 -5.03 -29.98 -4.05
CA ASP A 397 -4.29 -30.97 -3.27
C ASP A 397 -5.21 -31.73 -2.29
N ASP A 398 -4.65 -32.68 -1.53
CA ASP A 398 -5.42 -33.49 -0.56
C ASP A 398 -5.97 -32.69 0.64
N LYS A 399 -5.68 -31.39 0.73
CA LYS A 399 -6.23 -30.48 1.76
C LYS A 399 -7.23 -29.48 1.18
N GLY A 400 -7.54 -29.56 -0.12
CA GLY A 400 -8.45 -28.65 -0.80
C GLY A 400 -7.83 -27.31 -1.19
N LEU A 401 -6.50 -27.17 -1.15
CA LEU A 401 -5.82 -25.97 -1.62
C LEU A 401 -5.66 -26.03 -3.15
N LYS A 402 -6.11 -24.98 -3.84
CA LYS A 402 -6.03 -24.89 -5.30
C LYS A 402 -4.59 -24.84 -5.78
N MET A 403 -4.31 -25.67 -6.78
CA MET A 403 -3.01 -25.84 -7.38
C MET A 403 -2.84 -24.95 -8.62
N GLN A 404 -2.63 -23.65 -8.42
CA GLN A 404 -2.65 -22.63 -9.49
C GLN A 404 -1.55 -21.57 -9.35
N ILE A 405 -1.08 -21.03 -10.48
CA ILE A 405 -0.31 -19.79 -10.54
C ILE A 405 -1.17 -18.73 -11.24
N LEU A 406 -1.47 -17.64 -10.56
CA LEU A 406 -2.25 -16.55 -11.13
C LEU A 406 -1.39 -15.58 -11.92
N VAL A 407 -1.87 -15.13 -13.07
CA VAL A 407 -1.27 -14.08 -13.91
C VAL A 407 -2.33 -13.11 -14.39
N ALA A 408 -1.92 -11.93 -14.89
CA ALA A 408 -2.85 -10.90 -15.34
C ALA A 408 -3.68 -11.40 -16.54
N ASP A 409 -4.98 -11.10 -16.53
CA ASP A 409 -5.85 -11.41 -17.66
C ASP A 409 -5.97 -10.23 -18.63
N ILE A 410 -4.91 -10.02 -19.41
CA ILE A 410 -4.76 -8.91 -20.36
C ILE A 410 -4.31 -9.35 -21.75
#